data_AF-A0AAN8EU80-F1
#
_entry.id   AF-A0AAN8EU80-F1
#
_cell.length_a   1.000
_cell.length_b   1.000
_cell.length_c   1.000
_cell.angle_alpha   90.00
_cell.angle_beta   90.00
_cell.angle_gamma   90.00
#
_symmetry.space_group_name_H-M   'P 1'
#
loop_
_entity.id
_entity.type
_entity.pdbx_description
1 polymer ?
#
loop_
_entity_poly.entity_id
_entity_poly.type
_entity_poly.pdbx_seq_one_letter_code
_entity_poly.pdbx_strand_id
1 'polypeptide(L)'
;MAITYPPVPTTLAVTAATNRYSSNRKLFLALPDPAEIHLRTRLLTRKAKPRTYNDPDNKTFVDPITMKLLTTNFLTCAIKTCKTSSASYPLHFRDAQLEQNPATFNPSFVKNMLPRLDWDALSTTAAELGLSAMLPDHNPADDIMVDTEGATEAEKEAAKDKEVDEETLKKLHTLLMETGVVEGKLVCGNCGFEYPIKEGVGNFLLPPHLV
;
A
#
# COMPACT_ATOMS: atom_id res chain seq x y z
N MET A 1 -37.92 19.72 -32.43
CA MET A 1 -37.27 18.43 -32.73
C MET A 1 -37.29 17.61 -31.46
N ALA A 2 -38.25 16.69 -31.34
CA ALA A 2 -38.42 15.82 -30.19
C ALA A 2 -38.11 14.39 -30.66
N ILE A 3 -37.14 13.74 -30.02
CA ILE A 3 -36.71 12.38 -30.35
C ILE A 3 -37.57 11.42 -29.52
N THR A 4 -38.42 10.67 -30.20
CA THR A 4 -39.27 9.61 -29.64
C THR A 4 -38.49 8.30 -29.55
N TYR A 5 -38.37 7.73 -28.34
CA TYR A 5 -37.84 6.37 -28.13
C TYR A 5 -38.96 5.32 -28.26
N PRO A 6 -38.71 4.17 -28.94
CA PRO A 6 -39.66 3.06 -28.96
C PRO A 6 -39.57 2.17 -27.71
N PRO A 7 -40.66 1.50 -27.30
CA PRO A 7 -40.73 0.69 -26.08
C PRO A 7 -40.12 -0.71 -26.23
N VAL A 8 -39.55 -1.22 -25.13
CA VAL A 8 -39.00 -2.57 -24.97
C VAL A 8 -40.12 -3.58 -24.70
N PRO A 9 -40.19 -4.73 -25.40
CA PRO A 9 -41.15 -5.77 -25.09
C PRO A 9 -40.58 -6.82 -24.11
N THR A 10 -41.33 -7.06 -23.05
CA THR A 10 -41.18 -8.15 -22.08
C THR A 10 -42.06 -9.33 -22.52
N THR A 11 -41.51 -10.53 -22.76
CA THR A 11 -42.11 -11.82 -22.33
C THR A 11 -41.27 -13.05 -22.70
N LEU A 12 -41.36 -14.03 -21.79
CA LEU A 12 -40.75 -15.35 -21.70
C LEU A 12 -41.14 -16.35 -22.81
N ALA A 13 -40.22 -17.24 -23.17
CA ALA A 13 -40.47 -18.68 -23.35
C ALA A 13 -39.15 -19.43 -23.63
N VAL A 14 -38.72 -20.31 -22.70
CA VAL A 14 -37.67 -21.31 -22.98
C VAL A 14 -38.32 -22.67 -22.91
N THR A 15 -38.68 -23.20 -24.08
CA THR A 15 -39.07 -24.59 -24.29
C THR A 15 -37.84 -25.45 -24.56
N ALA A 16 -37.83 -26.61 -23.91
CA ALA A 16 -36.84 -27.66 -24.05
C ALA A 16 -36.74 -28.19 -25.49
N ALA A 17 -35.50 -28.43 -25.95
CA ALA A 17 -35.23 -29.31 -27.08
C ALA A 17 -33.93 -30.08 -26.82
N THR A 18 -34.08 -31.38 -26.60
CA THR A 18 -33.04 -32.39 -26.59
C THR A 18 -32.42 -32.56 -27.98
N ASN A 19 -31.09 -32.59 -28.11
CA ASN A 19 -30.48 -33.48 -29.09
C ASN A 19 -29.04 -33.90 -28.77
N ARG A 20 -28.91 -35.21 -28.58
CA ARG A 20 -27.84 -36.15 -28.93
C ARG A 20 -26.51 -35.55 -29.43
N TYR A 21 -25.44 -35.82 -28.69
CA TYR A 21 -24.11 -36.00 -29.27
C TYR A 21 -23.56 -37.38 -28.87
N SER A 22 -23.12 -38.08 -29.91
CA SER A 22 -22.77 -39.49 -29.93
C SER A 22 -21.34 -39.73 -29.46
N SER A 23 -21.17 -40.76 -28.65
CA SER A 23 -20.14 -41.81 -28.71
C SER A 23 -18.64 -41.43 -28.83
N ASN A 24 -17.93 -41.79 -27.76
CA ASN A 24 -16.55 -42.28 -27.71
C ASN A 24 -15.38 -41.30 -27.97
N ARG A 25 -14.76 -40.85 -26.87
CA ARG A 25 -13.36 -41.21 -26.56
C ARG A 25 -13.08 -41.00 -25.07
N LYS A 26 -12.72 -42.09 -24.41
CA LYS A 26 -12.15 -42.10 -23.05
C LYS A 26 -10.92 -41.19 -23.00
N LEU A 27 -11.04 -40.05 -22.33
CA LEU A 27 -9.91 -39.41 -21.66
C LEU A 27 -10.41 -39.04 -20.27
N PHE A 28 -10.25 -39.98 -19.35
CA PHE A 28 -10.46 -39.76 -17.92
C PHE A 28 -9.35 -38.79 -17.46
N LEU A 29 -9.60 -37.48 -17.57
CA LEU A 29 -8.95 -36.54 -16.66
C LEU A 29 -9.65 -36.76 -15.32
N ALA A 30 -9.02 -37.54 -14.46
CA ALA A 30 -9.45 -37.69 -13.08
C ALA A 30 -9.63 -36.28 -12.50
N LEU A 31 -10.88 -35.92 -12.20
CA LEU A 31 -11.16 -34.74 -11.41
C LEU A 31 -10.38 -34.92 -10.10
N PRO A 32 -9.59 -33.91 -9.67
CA PRO A 32 -8.86 -34.00 -8.43
C PRO A 32 -9.84 -34.28 -7.29
N ASP A 33 -9.43 -35.19 -6.40
CA ASP A 33 -10.21 -35.61 -5.24
C ASP A 33 -10.74 -34.37 -4.49
N PRO A 34 -12.01 -34.32 -4.05
CA PRO A 34 -12.54 -33.22 -3.25
C PRO A 34 -11.68 -32.86 -2.02
N ALA A 35 -10.87 -33.80 -1.51
CA ALA A 35 -9.87 -33.52 -0.48
C ALA A 35 -8.72 -32.61 -0.96
N GLU A 36 -8.29 -32.75 -2.21
CA GLU A 36 -7.18 -32.00 -2.81
C GLU A 36 -7.58 -30.54 -3.13
N ILE A 37 -8.84 -30.33 -3.49
CA ILE A 37 -9.44 -29.00 -3.64
C ILE A 37 -9.40 -28.27 -2.29
N HIS A 38 -9.83 -28.94 -1.21
CA HIS A 38 -9.81 -28.35 0.13
C HIS A 38 -8.40 -27.99 0.64
N LEU A 39 -7.37 -28.75 0.28
CA LEU A 39 -5.98 -28.46 0.60
C LEU A 39 -5.44 -27.25 -0.19
N ARG A 40 -5.79 -27.11 -1.47
CA ARG A 40 -5.42 -25.94 -2.29
C ARG A 40 -6.12 -24.66 -1.83
N THR A 41 -7.39 -24.73 -1.43
CA THR A 41 -8.09 -23.56 -0.87
C THR A 41 -7.49 -23.15 0.48
N ARG A 42 -7.01 -24.09 1.30
CA ARG A 42 -6.32 -23.81 2.57
C ARG A 42 -4.94 -23.18 2.41
N LEU A 43 -4.24 -23.41 1.30
CA LEU A 43 -2.94 -22.78 1.03
C LEU A 43 -3.08 -21.32 0.59
N LEU A 44 -4.18 -20.96 -0.08
CA LEU A 44 -4.45 -19.60 -0.55
C LEU A 44 -5.09 -18.71 0.52
N THR A 45 -5.64 -19.28 1.60
CA THR A 45 -6.23 -18.54 2.73
C THR A 45 -5.39 -18.66 4.00
N ARG A 46 -4.06 -18.71 3.90
CA ARG A 46 -3.23 -18.43 5.08
C ARG A 46 -3.43 -16.96 5.45
N LYS A 47 -4.49 -16.67 6.20
CA LYS A 47 -4.65 -15.38 6.90
C LYS A 47 -3.31 -15.08 7.53
N ALA A 48 -2.75 -13.92 7.19
CA ALA A 48 -1.50 -13.50 7.79
C ALA A 48 -1.70 -13.53 9.31
N LYS A 49 -0.97 -14.41 9.99
CA LYS A 49 -1.06 -14.50 11.44
C LYS A 49 -0.61 -13.15 11.97
N PRO A 50 -1.40 -12.46 12.82
CA PRO A 50 -0.95 -11.20 13.37
C PRO A 50 0.39 -11.40 14.07
N ARG A 51 1.27 -10.39 13.98
CA ARG A 51 2.52 -10.43 14.72
C ARG A 51 2.17 -10.40 16.20
N THR A 52 2.37 -11.54 16.86
CA THR A 52 2.26 -11.65 18.32
C THR A 52 3.64 -11.40 18.90
N TYR A 53 3.82 -10.29 19.60
CA TYR A 53 4.99 -10.07 20.44
C TYR A 53 4.67 -10.53 21.86
N ASN A 54 5.54 -11.34 22.46
CA ASN A 54 5.44 -11.67 23.88
C ASN A 54 6.06 -10.52 24.67
N ASP A 55 5.21 -9.63 25.17
CA ASP A 55 5.60 -8.58 26.10
C ASP A 55 6.06 -9.22 27.43
N PRO A 56 7.22 -8.83 28.01
CA PRO A 56 7.60 -9.24 29.36
C PRO A 56 6.54 -8.92 30.44
N ASP A 57 5.63 -7.97 30.18
CA ASP A 57 4.53 -7.59 31.09
C ASP A 57 3.21 -8.38 30.86
N ASN A 58 3.27 -9.52 30.18
CA ASN A 58 2.15 -10.47 30.05
C ASN A 58 0.87 -9.86 29.43
N LYS A 59 1.04 -9.00 28.43
CA LYS A 59 -0.04 -8.63 27.50
C LYS A 59 0.31 -9.18 26.13
N THR A 60 -0.53 -10.09 25.61
CA THR A 60 -0.51 -10.43 24.19
C THR A 60 -1.00 -9.21 23.41
N PHE A 61 -0.10 -8.30 23.04
CA PHE A 61 -0.43 -7.23 22.10
C PHE A 61 -0.40 -7.82 20.69
N VAL A 62 -1.56 -7.79 20.05
CA VAL A 62 -1.75 -8.25 18.68
C VAL A 62 -1.68 -7.00 17.83
N ASP A 63 -0.51 -6.72 17.26
CA ASP A 63 -0.36 -5.60 16.33
C ASP A 63 -1.27 -5.85 15.12
N PRO A 64 -2.24 -4.97 14.81
CA PRO A 64 -3.05 -5.11 13.62
C PRO A 64 -2.13 -5.02 12.40
N ILE A 65 -2.28 -5.97 11.49
CA ILE A 65 -1.52 -5.94 10.24
C ILE A 65 -2.02 -4.74 9.45
N THR A 66 -1.15 -3.76 9.28
CA THR A 66 -1.43 -2.51 8.55
C THR A 66 -0.22 -2.17 7.69
N MET A 67 -0.48 -1.67 6.48
CA MET A 67 0.57 -1.15 5.63
C MET A 67 0.92 0.26 6.10
N LYS A 68 2.10 0.43 6.69
CA LYS A 68 2.54 1.73 7.24
C LYS A 68 2.71 2.77 6.13
N LEU A 69 2.35 4.02 6.42
CA LEU A 69 2.55 5.11 5.45
C LEU A 69 4.02 5.32 5.09
N LEU A 70 4.95 5.02 6.01
CA LEU A 70 6.38 5.00 5.67
C LEU A 70 6.69 4.10 4.47
N THR A 71 5.99 2.97 4.33
CA THR A 71 6.25 2.01 3.25
C THR A 71 5.91 2.59 1.88
N THR A 72 4.88 3.44 1.78
CA THR A 72 4.42 3.96 0.48
C THR A 72 5.44 4.91 -0.15
N ASN A 73 6.24 5.58 0.67
CA ASN A 73 7.32 6.47 0.23
C ASN A 73 8.51 5.72 -0.41
N PHE A 74 8.51 4.38 -0.41
CA PHE A 74 9.54 3.58 -1.06
C PHE A 74 8.97 2.63 -2.12
N LEU A 75 7.66 2.70 -2.38
CA LEU A 75 6.98 1.80 -3.32
C LEU A 75 6.70 2.48 -4.65
N THR A 76 7.20 1.87 -5.71
CA THR A 76 6.97 2.28 -7.09
C THR A 76 6.12 1.23 -7.82
N CYS A 77 5.58 1.60 -8.99
CA CYS A 77 4.88 0.64 -9.83
C CYS A 77 5.77 -0.54 -10.22
N ALA A 78 5.27 -1.76 -10.03
CA ALA A 78 6.01 -2.99 -10.32
C ALA A 78 6.08 -3.34 -11.83
N ILE A 79 5.24 -2.73 -12.67
CA ILE A 79 5.16 -3.04 -14.11
C ILE A 79 6.45 -2.57 -14.80
N LYS A 80 7.11 -3.45 -15.58
CA LYS A 80 8.43 -3.15 -16.16
C LYS A 80 8.46 -1.89 -17.03
N THR A 81 7.41 -1.63 -17.79
CA THR A 81 7.30 -0.45 -18.67
C THR A 81 7.22 0.86 -17.89
N CYS A 82 6.92 0.82 -16.59
CA CYS A 82 6.82 2.01 -15.74
C CYS A 82 8.15 2.43 -15.11
N LYS A 83 9.18 1.57 -15.12
CA LYS A 83 10.45 1.83 -14.39
C LYS A 83 11.19 3.10 -14.82
N THR A 84 11.06 3.49 -16.07
CA THR A 84 11.70 4.70 -16.62
C THR A 84 10.81 5.93 -16.51
N SER A 85 9.57 5.78 -16.07
CA SER A 85 8.61 6.88 -15.96
C SER A 85 8.64 7.45 -14.55
N SER A 86 8.88 8.76 -14.43
CA SER A 86 8.76 9.46 -13.15
C SER A 86 7.35 9.39 -12.58
N ALA A 87 6.30 9.40 -13.43
CA ALA A 87 4.91 9.23 -13.01
C ALA A 87 4.55 7.84 -12.42
N SER A 88 5.53 6.91 -12.33
CA SER A 88 5.34 5.61 -11.68
C SER A 88 5.51 5.64 -10.16
N TYR A 89 5.92 6.80 -9.63
CA TYR A 89 6.10 7.10 -8.22
C TYR A 89 5.70 8.56 -7.93
N PRO A 90 5.03 8.85 -6.81
CA PRO A 90 4.42 7.90 -5.87
C PRO A 90 3.23 7.14 -6.47
N LEU A 91 2.80 6.09 -5.77
CA LEU A 91 1.51 5.46 -6.03
C LEU A 91 0.41 6.19 -5.27
N HIS A 92 -0.76 6.35 -5.88
CA HIS A 92 -1.85 7.17 -5.37
C HIS A 92 -2.91 6.34 -4.65
N PHE A 93 -3.36 6.80 -3.48
CA PHE A 93 -4.39 6.09 -2.72
C PHE A 93 -5.78 6.28 -3.32
N ARG A 94 -6.59 5.21 -3.29
CA ARG A 94 -8.03 5.22 -3.59
C ARG A 94 -8.78 4.39 -2.56
N ASP A 95 -9.89 4.94 -2.08
CA ASP A 95 -10.80 4.31 -1.11
C ASP A 95 -10.07 3.76 0.13
N ALA A 96 -9.04 4.48 0.59
CA ALA A 96 -8.17 4.03 1.69
C ALA A 96 -8.87 4.15 3.05
N GLN A 97 -8.82 3.08 3.82
CA GLN A 97 -9.24 3.02 5.22
C GLN A 97 -8.00 3.01 6.11
N LEU A 98 -7.89 4.03 6.94
CA LEU A 98 -6.75 4.23 7.83
C LEU A 98 -7.04 3.70 9.23
N GLU A 99 -6.00 3.20 9.88
CA GLU A 99 -5.99 2.79 11.27
C GLU A 99 -4.73 3.34 11.94
N GLN A 100 -4.87 3.81 13.18
CA GLN A 100 -3.75 4.23 14.01
C GLN A 100 -3.37 3.13 14.98
N ASN A 101 -2.11 2.70 14.88
CA ASN A 101 -1.53 1.66 15.71
C ASN A 101 -0.37 2.27 16.51
N PRO A 102 -0.60 2.62 17.79
CA PRO A 102 0.40 3.24 18.64
C PRO A 102 1.69 2.44 18.68
N ALA A 103 2.82 3.11 18.53
CA ALA A 103 4.13 2.49 18.51
C ALA A 103 5.09 3.27 19.42
N THR A 104 6.07 2.58 20.00
CA THR A 104 7.07 3.23 20.84
C THR A 104 7.80 4.32 20.07
N PHE A 105 7.72 5.56 20.56
CA PHE A 105 8.39 6.70 19.96
C PHE A 105 9.91 6.51 19.95
N ASN A 106 10.51 6.61 18.77
CA ASN A 106 11.96 6.52 18.60
C ASN A 106 12.46 7.71 17.76
N PRO A 107 12.92 8.80 18.40
CA PRO A 107 13.33 10.01 17.68
C PRO A 107 14.53 9.76 16.76
N SER A 108 15.47 8.90 17.17
CA SER A 108 16.64 8.55 16.37
C SER A 108 16.27 7.86 15.07
N PHE A 109 15.25 7.00 15.09
CA PHE A 109 14.74 6.35 13.89
C PHE A 109 14.15 7.36 12.90
N VAL A 110 13.31 8.28 13.39
CA VAL A 110 12.70 9.33 12.55
C VAL A 110 13.78 10.20 11.93
N LYS A 111 14.73 10.73 12.74
CA LYS A 111 15.87 11.54 12.26
C LYS A 111 16.68 10.81 11.17
N ASN A 112 16.93 9.51 11.33
CA ASN A 112 17.68 8.71 10.36
C ASN A 112 16.90 8.41 9.06
N MET A 113 15.57 8.47 9.11
CA MET A 113 14.71 8.27 7.93
C MET A 113 14.55 9.54 7.12
N LEU A 114 14.51 10.73 7.74
CA LEU A 114 14.35 12.01 7.05
C LEU A 114 15.18 12.19 5.76
N PRO A 115 16.50 11.89 5.72
CA PRO A 115 17.29 12.08 4.50
C PRO A 115 16.99 11.06 3.38
N ARG A 116 16.17 10.04 3.65
CA ARG A 116 15.77 9.02 2.67
C ARG A 116 14.36 9.22 2.15
N LEU A 117 13.58 10.09 2.79
CA LEU A 117 12.21 10.33 2.40
C LEU A 117 12.15 11.25 1.19
N ASP A 118 11.31 10.90 0.23
CA ASP A 118 10.88 11.84 -0.80
C ASP A 118 9.73 12.68 -0.22
N TRP A 119 10.02 13.95 0.08
CA TRP A 119 9.08 14.83 0.77
C TRP A 119 7.89 15.23 -0.10
N ASP A 120 8.09 15.40 -1.40
CA ASP A 120 7.03 15.74 -2.35
C ASP A 120 6.02 14.60 -2.49
N ALA A 121 6.53 13.37 -2.57
CA ALA A 121 5.71 12.17 -2.59
C ALA A 121 4.95 11.95 -1.27
N LEU A 122 5.60 12.21 -0.14
CA LEU A 122 4.96 12.14 1.19
C LEU A 122 3.86 13.20 1.34
N SER A 123 4.11 14.42 0.88
CA SER A 123 3.14 15.53 0.90
C SER A 123 1.92 15.22 0.03
N THR A 124 2.15 14.65 -1.16
CA THR A 124 1.08 14.17 -2.05
C THR A 124 0.24 13.09 -1.34
N THR A 125 0.89 12.10 -0.75
CA THR A 125 0.22 11.01 -0.01
C THR A 125 -0.58 11.56 1.18
N ALA A 126 -0.01 12.48 1.95
CA ALA A 126 -0.68 13.11 3.08
C ALA A 126 -1.92 13.92 2.64
N ALA A 127 -1.84 14.62 1.52
CA ALA A 127 -2.97 15.36 0.96
C ALA A 127 -4.11 14.43 0.52
N GLU A 128 -3.79 13.33 -0.18
CA GLU A 128 -4.79 12.34 -0.62
C GLU A 128 -5.53 11.68 0.54
N LEU A 129 -4.84 11.51 1.67
CA LEU A 129 -5.37 10.89 2.88
C LEU A 129 -5.97 11.89 3.89
N GLY A 130 -5.92 13.20 3.59
CA GLY A 130 -6.44 14.25 4.49
C GLY A 130 -5.58 14.48 5.75
N LEU A 131 -4.29 14.12 5.69
CA LEU A 131 -3.34 14.19 6.80
C LEU A 131 -2.31 15.33 6.66
N SER A 132 -2.51 16.26 5.72
CA SER A 132 -1.57 17.37 5.47
C SER A 132 -1.23 18.20 6.71
N ALA A 133 -2.16 18.33 7.66
CA ALA A 133 -1.92 19.10 8.89
C ALA A 133 -0.88 18.47 9.84
N MET A 134 -0.55 17.18 9.65
CA MET A 134 0.46 16.47 10.47
C MET A 134 1.87 16.57 9.86
N LEU A 135 1.99 17.06 8.63
CA LEU A 135 3.25 17.14 7.91
C LEU A 135 3.73 18.61 7.85
N PRO A 136 4.99 18.89 8.19
CA PRO A 136 5.61 20.20 7.93
C PRO A 136 5.67 20.53 6.43
N ASP A 137 5.74 21.81 6.08
CA ASP A 137 5.77 22.25 4.67
C ASP A 137 7.02 21.75 3.91
N HIS A 138 8.16 21.67 4.59
CA HIS A 138 9.43 21.18 4.04
C HIS A 138 10.08 20.13 4.96
N ASN A 139 11.05 19.38 4.42
CA ASN A 139 11.75 18.35 5.19
C ASN A 139 12.62 19.00 6.28
N PRO A 140 12.40 18.71 7.57
CA PRO A 140 13.21 19.29 8.65
C PRO A 140 14.71 18.94 8.58
N ALA A 141 15.10 17.92 7.82
CA ALA A 141 16.52 17.61 7.61
C ALA A 141 17.24 18.61 6.69
N ASP A 142 16.51 19.33 5.83
CA ASP A 142 17.12 20.26 4.87
C ASP A 142 17.69 21.49 5.59
N ASP A 143 17.06 21.92 6.69
CA ASP A 143 17.50 23.04 7.54
C ASP A 143 18.84 22.78 8.26
N ILE A 144 19.21 21.49 8.39
CA ILE A 144 20.46 21.02 9.00
C ILE A 144 21.58 21.01 7.96
N MET A 145 21.26 20.84 6.67
CA MET A 145 22.24 20.70 5.58
C MET A 145 22.67 22.03 4.96
N VAL A 146 22.19 23.18 5.45
CA VAL A 146 22.57 24.50 4.95
C VAL A 146 24.08 24.76 5.17
N ASP A 147 24.81 24.58 4.07
CA ASP A 147 26.05 25.24 3.64
C ASP A 147 27.30 25.06 4.51
N THR A 148 27.84 23.84 4.55
CA THR A 148 29.24 23.57 4.93
C THR A 148 30.11 23.31 3.69
N GLU A 149 29.93 24.07 2.61
CA GLU A 149 30.93 24.13 1.53
C GLU A 149 32.00 25.17 1.89
N GLY A 150 32.73 24.91 2.99
CA GLY A 150 33.81 25.80 3.46
C GLY A 150 34.13 25.77 4.96
N ALA A 151 33.37 25.03 5.78
CA ALA A 151 33.58 25.01 7.22
C ALA A 151 34.65 23.97 7.64
N THR A 152 35.47 24.38 8.59
CA THR A 152 36.57 23.59 9.16
C THR A 152 36.05 22.36 9.94
N GLU A 153 36.90 21.36 10.18
CA GLU A 153 36.51 20.13 10.93
C GLU A 153 35.92 20.44 12.32
N ALA A 154 36.21 21.62 12.89
CA ALA A 154 35.64 22.10 14.16
C ALA A 154 34.20 22.62 14.06
N GLU A 155 33.75 23.07 12.88
CA GLU A 155 32.40 23.65 12.68
C GLU A 155 31.35 22.57 12.34
N LYS A 156 31.80 21.40 11.87
CA LYS A 156 30.95 20.19 11.75
C LYS A 156 30.48 19.65 13.11
N GLU A 157 31.23 19.90 14.19
CA GLU A 157 30.81 19.53 15.54
C GLU A 157 29.78 20.51 16.14
N ALA A 158 29.78 21.78 15.70
CA ALA A 158 28.85 22.81 16.19
C ALA A 158 27.52 22.86 15.39
N ALA A 159 27.51 22.43 14.12
CA ALA A 159 26.27 22.27 13.34
C ALA A 159 25.41 21.06 13.77
N LYS A 160 25.95 20.23 14.67
CA LYS A 160 25.32 19.01 15.20
C LYS A 160 24.13 19.29 16.14
N ASP A 161 23.99 20.52 16.62
CA ASP A 161 22.98 20.94 17.60
C ASP A 161 21.80 21.72 17.02
N LYS A 162 21.67 21.83 15.68
CA LYS A 162 20.37 22.16 15.07
C LYS A 162 19.47 20.94 15.18
N GLU A 163 18.90 20.76 16.36
CA GLU A 163 17.96 19.70 16.63
C GLU A 163 16.60 20.02 15.99
N VAL A 164 16.07 19.05 15.25
CA VAL A 164 14.67 19.05 14.84
C VAL A 164 13.80 19.03 16.09
N ASP A 165 12.83 19.94 16.17
CA ASP A 165 11.92 20.08 17.30
C ASP A 165 11.22 18.76 17.64
N GLU A 166 11.15 18.43 18.93
CA GLU A 166 10.60 17.16 19.41
C GLU A 166 9.12 17.00 19.05
N GLU A 167 8.36 18.10 19.01
CA GLU A 167 6.95 18.07 18.61
C GLU A 167 6.79 17.63 17.15
N THR A 168 7.64 18.14 16.26
CA THR A 168 7.63 17.75 14.84
C THR A 168 8.03 16.28 14.66
N LEU A 169 9.02 15.78 15.41
CA LEU A 169 9.42 14.37 15.39
C LEU A 169 8.29 13.45 15.86
N LYS A 170 7.52 13.87 16.87
CA LYS A 170 6.34 13.13 17.34
C LYS A 170 5.25 13.07 16.27
N LYS A 171 4.94 14.19 15.63
CA LYS A 171 3.96 14.23 14.51
C LYS A 171 4.38 13.31 13.37
N LEU A 172 5.66 13.35 12.99
CA LEU A 172 6.22 12.48 11.95
C LEU A 172 6.21 11.00 12.35
N HIS A 173 6.50 10.68 13.61
CA HIS A 173 6.39 9.31 14.12
C HIS A 173 4.94 8.81 14.01
N THR A 174 3.96 9.58 14.45
CA THR A 174 2.54 9.20 14.35
C THR A 174 2.11 9.03 12.89
N LEU A 175 2.56 9.91 11.99
CA LEU A 175 2.25 9.82 10.57
C LEU A 175 2.89 8.59 9.91
N LEU A 176 4.21 8.40 10.10
CA LEU A 176 4.98 7.39 9.36
C LEU A 176 4.87 5.98 9.96
N MET A 177 4.85 5.89 11.29
CA MET A 177 4.98 4.63 12.04
C MET A 177 3.68 4.17 12.66
N GLU A 178 2.80 5.08 13.08
CA GLU A 178 1.55 4.69 13.75
C GLU A 178 0.39 4.59 12.77
N THR A 179 0.36 5.47 11.77
CA THR A 179 -0.69 5.46 10.74
C THR A 179 -0.41 4.37 9.71
N GLY A 180 -1.40 3.52 9.48
CA GLY A 180 -1.36 2.49 8.45
C GLY A 180 -2.69 2.34 7.73
N VAL A 181 -2.64 1.69 6.57
CA VAL A 181 -3.81 1.42 5.72
C VAL A 181 -4.21 -0.05 5.91
N VAL A 182 -5.49 -0.28 6.18
CA VAL A 182 -6.07 -1.63 6.36
C VAL A 182 -6.68 -2.14 5.06
N GLU A 183 -7.47 -1.30 4.40
CA GLU A 183 -8.16 -1.59 3.14
C GLU A 183 -8.00 -0.41 2.18
N GLY A 184 -7.97 -0.67 0.88
CA GLY A 184 -7.91 0.37 -0.14
C GLY A 184 -7.19 -0.10 -1.39
N LYS A 185 -6.73 0.85 -2.21
CA LYS A 185 -5.94 0.56 -3.41
C LYS A 185 -4.87 1.60 -3.62
N LEU A 186 -3.78 1.19 -4.26
CA LEU A 186 -2.73 2.06 -4.76
C LEU A 186 -2.77 2.07 -6.30
N VAL A 187 -2.86 3.23 -6.91
CA VAL A 187 -2.98 3.39 -8.36
C VAL A 187 -1.72 4.04 -8.92
N CYS A 188 -1.14 3.43 -9.95
CA CYS A 188 0.01 4.01 -10.64
C CYS A 188 -0.40 5.21 -11.50
N GLY A 189 0.27 6.36 -11.32
CA GLY A 189 0.04 7.57 -12.11
C GLY A 189 0.42 7.45 -13.59
N ASN A 190 1.28 6.49 -13.96
CA ASN A 190 1.71 6.27 -15.34
C ASN A 190 0.81 5.30 -16.12
N CYS A 191 0.59 4.09 -15.60
CA CYS A 191 -0.16 3.03 -16.31
C CYS A 191 -1.59 2.83 -15.81
N GLY A 192 -1.99 3.44 -14.69
CA GLY A 192 -3.32 3.28 -14.10
C GLY A 192 -3.57 1.93 -13.45
N PHE A 193 -2.58 1.03 -13.33
CA PHE A 193 -2.77 -0.26 -12.68
C PHE A 193 -3.06 -0.09 -11.19
N GLU A 194 -4.05 -0.84 -10.70
CA GLU A 194 -4.51 -0.81 -9.31
C GLU A 194 -3.92 -1.99 -8.51
N TYR A 195 -3.22 -1.66 -7.44
CA TYR A 195 -2.72 -2.62 -6.44
C TYR A 195 -3.66 -2.62 -5.23
N PRO A 196 -4.48 -3.67 -5.03
CA PRO A 196 -5.39 -3.70 -3.90
C PRO A 196 -4.63 -3.95 -2.59
N ILE A 197 -5.02 -3.23 -1.54
CA ILE A 197 -4.61 -3.43 -0.15
C ILE A 197 -5.77 -4.13 0.56
N LYS A 198 -5.51 -5.29 1.15
CA LYS A 198 -6.49 -6.05 1.93
C LYS A 198 -5.85 -6.58 3.21
N GLU A 199 -6.56 -6.48 4.33
CA GLU A 199 -6.04 -6.88 5.65
C GLU A 199 -4.64 -6.29 5.94
N GLY A 200 -4.40 -5.05 5.50
CA GLY A 200 -3.13 -4.34 5.65
C GLY A 200 -1.99 -4.82 4.75
N VAL A 201 -2.26 -5.67 3.76
CA VAL A 201 -1.27 -6.21 2.82
C VAL A 201 -1.57 -5.74 1.40
N GLY A 202 -0.64 -4.96 0.83
CA GLY A 202 -0.68 -4.57 -0.58
C GLY A 202 -0.32 -5.75 -1.50
N ASN A 203 -1.16 -6.02 -2.49
CA ASN A 203 -0.91 -7.04 -3.51
C ASN A 203 -0.22 -6.45 -4.74
N PHE A 204 1.07 -6.72 -4.90
CA PHE A 204 1.89 -6.29 -6.05
C PHE A 204 2.13 -7.40 -7.08
N LEU A 205 1.35 -8.50 -7.02
CA LEU A 205 1.45 -9.57 -8.02
C LEU A 205 0.86 -9.10 -9.35
N LEU A 206 1.66 -9.23 -10.40
CA LEU A 206 1.29 -8.85 -11.75
C LEU A 206 0.82 -10.06 -12.56
N PRO A 207 -0.18 -9.90 -13.43
CA PRO A 207 -0.48 -10.87 -14.49
C PRO A 207 0.74 -11.13 -15.38
N PRO A 208 0.87 -12.34 -15.98
CA PRO A 208 2.04 -12.71 -16.78
C PRO A 208 2.37 -11.76 -17.95
N HIS A 209 1.37 -11.07 -18.48
CA HIS A 209 1.52 -10.16 -19.63
C HIS A 209 2.03 -8.76 -19.24
N LEU A 210 2.11 -8.43 -17.94
CA LEU A 210 2.61 -7.14 -17.43
C LEU A 210 3.96 -7.28 -16.73
N VAL A 211 4.47 -8.50 -16.61
CA VAL A 211 5.78 -8.79 -15.99
C VAL A 211 6.88 -8.50 -16.97
#